data_AF-A0A959LPW2-F1
#
_entry.id   AF-A0A959LPW2-F1
#
_cell.length_a   1.000
_cell.length_b   1.000
_cell.length_c   1.000
_cell.angle_alpha   90.00
_cell.angle_beta   90.00
_cell.angle_gamma   90.00
#
_symmetry.space_group_name_H-M   'P 1'
#
loop_
_entity.id
_entity.type
_entity.pdbx_description
1 polymer ?
#
loop_
_entity_poly.entity_id
_entity_poly.type
_entity_poly.pdbx_seq_one_letter_code
_entity_poly.pdbx_strand_id
1 'polypeptide(L)'
;MWEKKGLIFNVNGEFDWNKSHAQVPVVDVLTDSLRIYYATRNAAGQSNISYFEVDKMNPEKVLYIHNTTLLDFGKFGAFDDCGVMPTSIININNRKFLYYIGWTTRGTVPYQNAIGLAISEDGGKTFQKYSEGPIITINHREPYFSGTAYVMQDSGVFKMWYLSCVKW
;
A
#
# COMPACT_ATOMS: atom_id res chain seq x y z
N MET A 1 18.19 15.39 -15.46
CA MET A 1 17.35 16.51 -14.96
C MET A 1 15.94 15.97 -14.77
N TRP A 2 15.25 16.29 -13.67
CA TRP A 2 13.88 15.85 -13.44
C TRP A 2 12.90 16.87 -14.03
N GLU A 3 11.86 16.41 -14.73
CA GLU A 3 10.82 17.27 -15.32
C GLU A 3 9.48 17.03 -14.62
N LYS A 4 8.89 18.08 -14.05
CA LYS A 4 7.61 18.00 -13.33
C LYS A 4 6.44 17.94 -14.31
N LYS A 5 5.71 16.83 -14.37
CA LYS A 5 4.52 16.65 -15.23
C LYS A 5 3.19 17.10 -14.59
N GLY A 6 3.20 17.55 -13.34
CA GLY A 6 1.98 18.01 -12.65
C GLY A 6 1.20 16.88 -11.98
N LEU A 7 -0.12 17.09 -11.79
CA LEU A 7 -1.02 16.14 -11.13
C LEU A 7 -1.56 15.14 -12.16
N ILE A 8 -1.26 13.85 -11.98
CA ILE A 8 -1.75 12.78 -12.85
C ILE A 8 -3.12 12.27 -12.39
N PHE A 9 -3.29 12.05 -11.10
CA PHE A 9 -4.50 11.43 -10.55
C PHE A 9 -4.81 11.95 -9.15
N ASN A 10 -6.09 12.14 -8.88
CA ASN A 10 -6.63 12.28 -7.54
C ASN A 10 -8.04 11.69 -7.49
N VAL A 11 -8.48 11.32 -6.28
CA VAL A 11 -9.86 10.87 -6.04
C VAL A 11 -10.83 12.04 -6.07
N ASN A 12 -12.09 11.78 -6.44
CA ASN A 12 -13.18 12.75 -6.50
C ASN A 12 -14.17 12.65 -5.31
N GLY A 13 -13.95 11.71 -4.37
CA GLY A 13 -14.83 11.51 -3.21
C GLY A 13 -16.13 10.76 -3.49
N GLU A 14 -16.29 10.17 -4.67
CA GLU A 14 -17.50 9.48 -5.13
C GLU A 14 -17.88 8.26 -4.28
N PHE A 15 -16.90 7.54 -3.73
CA PHE A 15 -17.10 6.34 -2.92
C PHE A 15 -16.87 6.63 -1.42
N ASP A 16 -17.46 5.83 -0.55
CA ASP A 16 -17.30 6.01 0.91
C ASP A 16 -15.86 5.84 1.38
N TRP A 17 -15.07 5.06 0.65
CA TRP A 17 -13.68 4.77 0.95
C TRP A 17 -12.66 5.81 0.44
N ASN A 18 -13.05 6.80 -0.40
CA ASN A 18 -12.12 7.67 -1.16
C ASN A 18 -12.33 9.20 -1.04
N LYS A 19 -12.64 9.71 0.15
CA LYS A 19 -13.14 11.08 0.36
C LYS A 19 -12.15 12.24 0.22
N SER A 20 -10.84 12.02 0.25
CA SER A 20 -9.86 13.13 0.40
C SER A 20 -8.87 13.23 -0.75
N HIS A 21 -7.84 12.39 -0.76
CA HIS A 21 -6.74 12.45 -1.70
C HIS A 21 -6.17 11.07 -2.02
N ALA A 22 -5.45 10.96 -3.12
CA ALA A 22 -4.56 9.83 -3.43
C ALA A 22 -3.16 10.11 -2.88
N GLN A 23 -2.55 9.13 -2.21
CA GLN A 23 -1.23 9.24 -1.59
C GLN A 23 -0.48 7.90 -1.65
N VAL A 24 0.81 7.93 -1.35
CA VAL A 24 1.68 6.74 -1.25
C VAL A 24 1.61 5.87 -2.52
N PRO A 25 1.92 6.42 -3.71
CA PRO A 25 1.83 5.65 -4.95
C PRO A 25 2.90 4.54 -4.98
N VAL A 26 2.48 3.32 -5.32
CA VAL A 26 3.35 2.17 -5.58
C VAL A 26 3.07 1.67 -6.99
N VAL A 27 4.11 1.70 -7.84
CA VAL A 27 3.99 1.40 -9.27
C VAL A 27 4.31 -0.07 -9.54
N ASP A 28 3.41 -0.74 -10.25
CA ASP A 28 3.58 -2.05 -10.86
C ASP A 28 3.60 -1.90 -12.38
N VAL A 29 4.73 -2.27 -12.98
CA VAL A 29 4.95 -2.13 -14.42
C VAL A 29 4.35 -3.34 -15.12
N LEU A 30 3.28 -3.12 -15.88
CA LEU A 30 2.66 -4.14 -16.73
C LEU A 30 3.26 -4.06 -18.15
N THR A 31 2.77 -4.93 -19.04
CA THR A 31 3.21 -4.95 -20.45
C THR A 31 3.00 -3.60 -21.12
N ASP A 32 1.74 -3.13 -21.14
CA ASP A 32 1.30 -1.94 -21.89
C ASP A 32 0.88 -0.76 -21.00
N SER A 33 0.70 -0.98 -19.69
CA SER A 33 0.27 0.04 -18.74
C SER A 33 1.16 0.09 -17.49
N LEU A 34 1.05 1.17 -16.75
CA LEU A 34 1.52 1.25 -15.37
C LEU A 34 0.29 1.16 -14.47
N ARG A 35 0.29 0.20 -13.54
CA ARG A 35 -0.70 0.15 -12.47
C ARG A 35 -0.12 0.85 -11.24
N ILE A 36 -0.86 1.82 -10.70
CA ILE A 36 -0.44 2.58 -9.52
C ILE A 36 -1.41 2.24 -8.39
N TYR A 37 -0.91 1.49 -7.43
CA TYR A 37 -1.57 1.29 -6.14
C TYR A 37 -1.43 2.56 -5.32
N TYR A 38 -2.50 3.02 -4.71
CA TYR A 38 -2.49 4.23 -3.90
C TYR A 38 -3.32 4.04 -2.64
N ALA A 39 -2.99 4.81 -1.61
CA ALA A 39 -3.82 4.99 -0.44
C ALA A 39 -4.74 6.21 -0.60
N THR A 40 -5.94 6.12 -0.06
CA THR A 40 -6.87 7.25 0.12
C THR A 40 -7.59 7.12 1.46
N ARG A 41 -8.38 8.11 1.89
CA ARG A 41 -9.06 8.05 3.20
C ARG A 41 -10.57 8.11 3.06
N ASN A 42 -11.26 7.34 3.90
CA ASN A 42 -12.71 7.49 4.11
C ASN A 42 -13.03 8.72 4.98
N ALA A 43 -14.32 8.97 5.23
CA ALA A 43 -14.79 10.10 6.05
C ALA A 43 -14.31 10.03 7.52
N ALA A 44 -13.99 8.83 8.03
CA ALA A 44 -13.43 8.63 9.37
C ALA A 44 -11.91 8.83 9.43
N GLY A 45 -11.27 9.17 8.31
CA GLY A 45 -9.81 9.32 8.22
C GLY A 45 -9.04 8.00 8.12
N GLN A 46 -9.71 6.86 8.04
CA GLN A 46 -9.07 5.54 7.86
C GLN A 46 -8.59 5.38 6.42
N SER A 47 -7.38 4.85 6.24
CA SER A 47 -6.80 4.71 4.91
C SER A 47 -7.22 3.40 4.23
N ASN A 48 -7.58 3.47 2.95
CA ASN A 48 -7.91 2.34 2.08
C ASN A 48 -6.91 2.27 0.91
N ILE A 49 -6.74 1.08 0.34
CA ILE A 49 -5.93 0.88 -0.87
C ILE A 49 -6.86 0.67 -2.07
N SER A 50 -6.58 1.35 -3.17
CA SER A 50 -7.12 1.01 -4.49
C SER A 50 -6.04 1.21 -5.56
N TYR A 51 -6.40 1.12 -6.83
CA TYR A 51 -5.47 1.37 -7.93
C TYR A 51 -6.12 2.05 -9.13
N PHE A 52 -5.27 2.68 -9.94
CA PHE A 52 -5.62 3.12 -11.28
C PHE A 52 -4.52 2.68 -12.25
N GLU A 53 -4.81 2.69 -13.53
CA GLU A 53 -3.85 2.39 -14.59
C GLU A 53 -3.72 3.55 -15.54
N VAL A 54 -2.50 3.77 -15.99
CA VAL A 54 -2.16 4.80 -16.98
C VAL A 54 -1.37 4.18 -18.12
N ASP A 55 -1.38 4.86 -19.26
CA ASP A 55 -0.56 4.50 -20.39
C ASP A 55 0.93 4.58 -20.02
N LYS A 56 1.68 3.53 -20.36
CA LYS A 56 3.09 3.41 -19.97
C LYS A 56 4.00 4.42 -20.67
N MET A 57 3.63 4.85 -21.86
CA MET A 57 4.38 5.83 -22.65
C MET A 57 3.88 7.26 -22.39
N ASN A 58 2.63 7.40 -21.96
CA ASN A 58 2.06 8.69 -21.55
C ASN A 58 1.24 8.57 -20.24
N PRO A 59 1.88 8.65 -19.06
CA PRO A 59 1.21 8.50 -17.78
C PRO A 59 0.09 9.52 -17.47
N GLU A 60 -0.03 10.61 -18.22
CA GLU A 60 -1.17 11.54 -18.10
C GLU A 60 -2.49 10.93 -18.60
N LYS A 61 -2.41 9.92 -19.46
CA LYS A 61 -3.58 9.20 -19.99
C LYS A 61 -3.98 8.09 -19.02
N VAL A 62 -4.95 8.39 -18.16
CA VAL A 62 -5.61 7.39 -17.31
C VAL A 62 -6.44 6.43 -18.17
N LEU A 63 -6.13 5.14 -18.08
CA LEU A 63 -6.78 4.07 -18.84
C LEU A 63 -7.90 3.40 -18.05
N TYR A 64 -7.73 3.29 -16.73
CA TYR A 64 -8.65 2.58 -15.86
C TYR A 64 -8.57 3.13 -14.43
N ILE A 65 -9.70 3.17 -13.73
CA ILE A 65 -9.79 3.50 -12.31
C ILE A 65 -10.56 2.38 -11.63
N HIS A 66 -9.96 1.73 -10.63
CA HIS A 66 -10.63 0.70 -9.86
C HIS A 66 -11.61 1.33 -8.87
N ASN A 67 -12.81 0.77 -8.76
CA ASN A 67 -13.93 1.36 -8.01
C ASN A 67 -14.20 0.70 -6.65
N THR A 68 -13.33 -0.21 -6.21
CA THR A 68 -13.41 -0.89 -4.91
C THR A 68 -12.08 -0.80 -4.14
N THR A 69 -12.12 -1.11 -2.85
CA THR A 69 -10.93 -1.28 -2.02
C THR A 69 -10.27 -2.63 -2.30
N LEU A 70 -8.94 -2.71 -2.19
CA LEU A 70 -8.19 -3.96 -2.41
C LEU A 70 -8.10 -4.85 -1.18
N LEU A 71 -8.26 -4.28 0.01
CA LEU A 71 -8.16 -4.97 1.29
C LEU A 71 -9.22 -4.42 2.23
N ASP A 72 -9.92 -5.32 2.93
CA ASP A 72 -10.71 -4.98 4.09
C ASP A 72 -9.79 -4.63 5.28
N PHE A 73 -10.33 -3.91 6.27
CA PHE A 73 -9.61 -3.70 7.53
C PHE A 73 -9.42 -5.00 8.30
N GLY A 74 -8.41 -5.01 9.17
CA GLY A 74 -8.23 -6.06 10.13
C GLY A 74 -9.42 -6.20 11.07
N LYS A 75 -9.53 -7.35 11.73
CA LYS A 75 -10.43 -7.50 12.88
C LYS A 75 -10.01 -6.52 13.98
N PHE A 76 -10.91 -6.18 14.89
CA PHE A 76 -10.60 -5.31 16.03
C PHE A 76 -9.37 -5.80 16.80
N GLY A 77 -8.39 -4.91 16.97
CA GLY A 77 -7.12 -5.20 17.63
C GLY A 77 -6.04 -5.79 16.73
N ALA A 78 -6.35 -6.12 15.47
CA ALA A 78 -5.33 -6.45 14.47
C ALA A 78 -4.54 -5.19 14.08
N PHE A 79 -3.34 -5.39 13.54
CA PHE A 79 -2.39 -4.30 13.26
C PHE A 79 -2.85 -3.32 12.16
N ASP A 80 -3.87 -3.70 11.38
CA ASP A 80 -4.40 -2.97 10.24
C ASP A 80 -5.90 -2.67 10.38
N ASP A 81 -6.40 -2.56 11.62
CA ASP A 81 -7.81 -2.29 11.93
C ASP A 81 -8.23 -0.81 11.74
N CYS A 82 -7.29 0.14 11.79
CA CYS A 82 -7.55 1.56 11.56
C CYS A 82 -7.20 2.03 10.15
N GLY A 83 -6.51 1.21 9.36
CA GLY A 83 -6.31 1.44 7.94
C GLY A 83 -5.11 0.72 7.34
N VAL A 84 -5.08 0.75 6.01
CA VAL A 84 -4.10 0.09 5.16
C VAL A 84 -3.53 1.08 4.13
N MET A 85 -2.24 0.97 3.82
CA MET A 85 -1.57 1.75 2.78
C MET A 85 -0.56 0.88 2.02
N PRO A 86 -0.46 0.97 0.68
CA PRO A 86 0.52 0.18 -0.04
C PRO A 86 1.93 0.70 0.26
N THR A 87 2.95 -0.16 0.18
CA THR A 87 4.34 0.30 0.29
C THR A 87 5.30 -0.30 -0.73
N SER A 88 5.09 -1.56 -1.13
CA SER A 88 5.93 -2.19 -2.16
C SER A 88 5.16 -3.28 -2.87
N ILE A 89 5.44 -3.47 -4.15
CA ILE A 89 4.89 -4.56 -4.96
C ILE A 89 6.05 -5.32 -5.60
N ILE A 90 5.99 -6.64 -5.59
CA ILE A 90 6.95 -7.50 -6.31
C ILE A 90 6.19 -8.64 -6.99
N ASN A 91 6.65 -8.98 -8.20
CA ASN A 91 6.06 -10.01 -9.04
C ASN A 91 6.95 -11.27 -9.00
N ILE A 92 6.38 -12.42 -8.62
CA ILE A 92 7.12 -13.69 -8.50
C ILE A 92 6.23 -14.81 -9.05
N ASN A 93 6.70 -15.55 -10.07
CA ASN A 93 6.03 -16.74 -10.61
C ASN A 93 4.51 -16.56 -10.82
N ASN A 94 4.11 -15.53 -11.57
CA ASN A 94 2.72 -15.14 -11.87
C ASN A 94 1.86 -14.66 -10.68
N ARG A 95 2.44 -14.55 -9.47
CA ARG A 95 1.79 -13.94 -8.31
C ARG A 95 2.34 -12.54 -8.06
N LYS A 96 1.50 -11.69 -7.47
CA LYS A 96 1.92 -10.36 -7.00
C LYS A 96 1.87 -10.31 -5.49
N PHE A 97 2.92 -9.76 -4.89
CA PHE A 97 3.09 -9.65 -3.44
C PHE A 97 3.07 -8.17 -3.08
N LEU A 98 1.92 -7.71 -2.60
CA LEU A 98 1.72 -6.34 -2.13
C LEU A 98 2.04 -6.27 -0.64
N TYR A 99 3.18 -5.67 -0.34
CA TYR A 99 3.51 -5.26 1.01
C TYR A 99 2.73 -3.99 1.34
N TYR A 100 2.12 -3.97 2.51
CA TYR A 100 1.28 -2.87 2.95
C TYR A 100 1.58 -2.49 4.40
N ILE A 101 1.37 -1.23 4.73
CA ILE A 101 1.41 -0.71 6.09
C ILE A 101 0.00 -0.85 6.66
N GLY A 102 -0.14 -1.62 7.73
CA GLY A 102 -1.29 -1.57 8.62
C GLY A 102 -1.04 -0.58 9.74
N TRP A 103 -2.06 0.16 10.16
CA TRP A 103 -1.95 1.01 11.33
C TRP A 103 -3.13 0.87 12.27
N THR A 104 -2.84 1.10 13.55
CA THR A 104 -3.77 1.16 14.68
C THR A 104 -3.67 2.51 15.36
N THR A 105 -4.71 2.95 16.05
CA THR A 105 -4.63 4.12 16.94
C THR A 105 -4.04 3.73 18.29
N ARG A 106 -3.40 4.69 18.97
CA ARG A 106 -2.85 4.51 20.32
C ARG A 106 -3.33 5.67 21.21
N GLY A 107 -3.33 5.45 22.52
CA GLY A 107 -3.82 6.45 23.49
C GLY A 107 -2.77 7.51 23.85
N THR A 108 -1.49 7.12 23.95
CA THR A 108 -0.38 7.99 24.36
C THR A 108 0.42 8.56 23.19
N VAL A 109 0.28 7.96 22.01
CA VAL A 109 0.89 8.37 20.73
C VAL A 109 -0.19 8.23 19.66
N PRO A 110 -0.11 8.92 18.51
CA PRO A 110 -1.25 9.00 17.60
C PRO A 110 -1.57 7.67 16.89
N TYR A 111 -0.57 6.85 16.59
CA TYR A 111 -0.75 5.60 15.86
C TYR A 111 0.38 4.61 16.14
N GLN A 112 0.23 3.37 15.66
CA GLN A 112 1.33 2.42 15.53
C GLN A 112 1.20 1.69 14.19
N ASN A 113 2.32 1.63 13.46
CA ASN A 113 2.40 0.95 12.18
C ASN A 113 3.05 -0.44 12.32
N ALA A 114 2.66 -1.33 11.42
CA ALA A 114 3.35 -2.58 11.15
C ALA A 114 3.19 -2.93 9.66
N ILE A 115 4.02 -3.85 9.16
CA ILE A 115 3.99 -4.25 7.74
C ILE A 115 3.29 -5.59 7.61
N GLY A 116 2.28 -5.63 6.75
CA GLY A 116 1.61 -6.83 6.29
C GLY A 116 2.01 -7.22 4.88
N LEU A 117 1.53 -8.39 4.46
CA LEU A 117 1.68 -8.91 3.11
C LEU A 117 0.30 -9.34 2.60
N ALA A 118 -0.03 -8.97 1.37
CA ALA A 118 -1.18 -9.48 0.64
C ALA A 118 -0.73 -10.05 -0.71
N ILE A 119 -1.37 -11.13 -1.13
CA ILE A 119 -0.99 -11.91 -2.31
C ILE A 119 -2.13 -11.86 -3.31
N SER A 120 -1.79 -11.63 -4.58
CA SER A 120 -2.72 -11.70 -5.70
C SER A 120 -2.30 -12.82 -6.65
N GLU A 121 -3.31 -13.57 -7.13
CA GLU A 121 -3.17 -14.60 -8.15
C GLU A 121 -3.87 -14.25 -9.47
N ASP A 122 -4.54 -13.09 -9.54
CA ASP A 122 -5.35 -12.65 -10.69
C ASP A 122 -4.74 -11.44 -11.42
N GLY A 123 -3.42 -11.31 -11.32
CA GLY A 123 -2.68 -10.20 -11.93
C GLY A 123 -2.86 -8.88 -11.18
N GLY A 124 -3.15 -8.91 -9.88
CA GLY A 124 -3.20 -7.74 -9.00
C GLY A 124 -4.53 -7.00 -9.00
N LYS A 125 -5.61 -7.65 -9.45
CA LYS A 125 -6.97 -7.07 -9.45
C LYS A 125 -7.61 -7.25 -8.08
N THR A 126 -7.37 -8.38 -7.43
CA THR A 126 -7.75 -8.65 -6.05
C THR A 126 -6.55 -9.16 -5.24
N PHE A 127 -6.58 -8.96 -3.92
CA PHE A 127 -5.54 -9.41 -3.01
C PHE A 127 -6.16 -10.11 -1.80
N GLN A 128 -5.48 -11.14 -1.31
CA GLN A 128 -5.80 -11.79 -0.04
C GLN A 128 -4.66 -11.55 0.94
N LYS A 129 -4.99 -11.15 2.18
CA LYS A 129 -3.99 -11.01 3.25
C LYS A 129 -3.32 -12.36 3.51
N TYR A 130 -2.01 -12.37 3.60
CA TYR A 130 -1.22 -13.56 3.91
C TYR A 130 -1.50 -14.07 5.33
N SER A 131 -1.73 -13.16 6.28
CA SER A 131 -1.98 -13.45 7.69
C SER A 131 -2.83 -12.36 8.34
N GLU A 132 -3.47 -12.69 9.48
CA GLU A 132 -4.18 -11.71 10.32
C GLU A 132 -3.21 -10.78 11.07
N GLY A 133 -2.02 -11.30 11.41
CA GLY A 133 -0.93 -10.53 12.02
C GLY A 133 0.05 -9.94 10.99
N PRO A 134 0.89 -8.98 11.40
CA PRO A 134 1.92 -8.40 10.53
C PRO A 134 3.10 -9.36 10.33
N ILE A 135 3.82 -9.17 9.23
CA ILE A 135 5.10 -9.86 8.96
C ILE A 135 6.30 -9.13 9.57
N ILE A 136 6.20 -7.81 9.78
CA ILE A 136 7.18 -7.01 10.52
C ILE A 136 6.44 -6.10 11.47
N THR A 137 6.82 -6.17 12.74
CA THR A 137 6.26 -5.35 13.83
C THR A 137 7.31 -5.11 14.91
N ILE A 138 6.90 -4.40 15.96
CA ILE A 138 7.75 -4.10 17.10
C ILE A 138 8.37 -5.35 17.71
N ASN A 139 9.61 -5.20 18.18
CA ASN A 139 10.34 -6.25 18.85
C ASN A 139 11.32 -5.64 19.87
N HIS A 140 12.09 -6.48 20.57
CA HIS A 140 13.02 -6.03 21.60
C HIS A 140 14.14 -5.08 21.11
N ARG A 141 14.41 -5.02 19.80
CA ARG A 141 15.39 -4.11 19.18
C ARG A 141 14.73 -2.89 18.56
N GLU A 142 13.47 -3.02 18.14
CA GLU A 142 12.70 -2.00 17.43
C GLU A 142 11.36 -1.77 18.14
N PRO A 143 11.34 -1.05 19.28
CA PRO A 143 10.21 -1.10 20.19
C PRO A 143 9.08 -0.10 19.86
N TYR A 144 9.23 0.73 18.82
CA TYR A 144 8.28 1.82 18.52
C TYR A 144 7.29 1.44 17.43
N PHE A 145 7.68 1.53 16.17
CA PHE A 145 6.91 1.00 15.05
C PHE A 145 7.79 0.77 13.84
N SER A 146 7.29 -0.07 12.94
CA SER A 146 7.91 -0.32 11.63
C SER A 146 6.89 0.00 10.54
N GLY A 147 7.36 0.60 9.45
CA GLY A 147 6.52 1.02 8.35
C GLY A 147 7.30 1.04 7.05
N THR A 148 6.72 1.63 6.00
CA THR A 148 7.29 1.87 4.67
C THR A 148 8.43 0.91 4.29
N ALA A 149 8.10 -0.13 3.55
CA ALA A 149 9.06 -1.07 3.01
C ALA A 149 9.29 -0.86 1.51
N TYR A 150 10.49 -1.21 1.06
CA TYR A 150 10.80 -1.50 -0.34
C TYR A 150 11.36 -2.92 -0.42
N VAL A 151 10.80 -3.71 -1.33
CA VAL A 151 11.16 -5.12 -1.51
C VAL A 151 11.60 -5.34 -2.94
N MET A 152 12.74 -6.01 -3.11
CA MET A 152 13.22 -6.44 -4.41
C MET A 152 13.84 -7.84 -4.31
N GLN A 153 13.93 -8.50 -5.45
CA GLN A 153 14.78 -9.68 -5.60
C GLN A 153 16.05 -9.26 -6.32
N ASP A 154 17.20 -9.66 -5.77
CA ASP A 154 18.51 -9.44 -6.36
C ASP A 154 19.34 -10.71 -6.21
N SER A 155 19.84 -11.23 -7.33
CA SER A 155 20.68 -12.43 -7.38
C SER A 155 20.09 -13.64 -6.65
N GLY A 156 18.77 -13.84 -6.79
CA GLY A 156 18.04 -14.94 -6.15
C GLY A 156 17.66 -14.71 -4.68
N VAL A 157 18.05 -13.58 -4.08
CA VAL A 157 17.78 -13.25 -2.68
C VAL A 157 16.71 -12.15 -2.59
N PHE A 158 15.74 -12.33 -1.70
CA PHE A 158 14.80 -11.27 -1.34
C PHE A 158 15.45 -10.31 -0.36
N LYS A 159 15.47 -9.03 -0.71
CA LYS A 159 15.96 -7.95 0.13
C LYS A 159 14.79 -7.03 0.45
N MET A 160 14.67 -6.66 1.72
CA MET A 160 13.72 -5.66 2.18
C MET A 160 14.45 -4.60 2.97
N TRP A 161 14.20 -3.34 2.62
CA TRP A 161 14.53 -2.18 3.45
C TRP A 161 13.21 -1.65 3.99
N TYR A 162 13.16 -1.37 5.28
CA TYR A 162 11.96 -0.86 5.92
C TYR A 162 12.30 0.23 6.92
N LEU A 163 11.33 1.11 7.17
CA LEU A 163 11.41 2.12 8.21
C LEU A 163 11.30 1.44 9.58
N SER A 164 12.25 1.73 10.46
CA SER A 164 12.22 1.37 11.88
C SER A 164 12.40 2.64 12.70
N CYS A 165 11.42 2.95 13.55
CA CYS A 165 11.48 4.12 14.42
C CYS A 165 12.17 3.80 15.74
N VAL A 166 13.03 4.72 16.19
CA VAL A 166 13.84 4.60 17.43
C VAL A 166 13.37 5.51 18.56
N LYS A 167 12.37 6.37 18.32
CA LYS A 167 11.68 7.21 19.31
C LYS A 167 10.40 7.80 18.71
N TRP A 168 9.50 8.27 19.57
CA TRP A 168 8.37 9.16 19.24
C TRP A 168 8.76 10.62 19.43
#